data_AF-A0A4V3RZ38-F1
#
_entry.id   AF-A0A4V3RZ38-F1
#
_cell.length_a   1.000
_cell.length_b   1.000
_cell.length_c   1.000
_cell.angle_alpha   90.00
_cell.angle_beta   90.00
_cell.angle_gamma   90.00
#
_symmetry.space_group_name_H-M   'P 1'
#
loop_
_entity.id
_entity.type
_entity.pdbx_description
1 polymer ?
#
loop_
_entity_poly.entity_id
_entity_poly.type
_entity_poly.pdbx_seq_one_letter_code
_entity_poly.pdbx_strand_id
1 'polypeptide(L)'
;MDGLLNGQVNAALLQSQAQEGPRVNRVETAEQARQVGEEFEAVFLAQMLEHMMGESTEDSMFSGAGQGAWKGMLNEEYAKVMAKAGGIGLADDLAREVMRYQDIGEDQ
;
A
#
# COMPACT_ATOMS: atom_id res chain seq x y z
N MET A 1 -21.75 48.05 -7.85
CA MET A 1 -20.59 47.39 -7.19
C MET A 1 -20.50 45.94 -7.69
N ASP A 2 -20.64 45.75 -9.01
CA ASP A 2 -21.03 44.45 -9.59
C ASP A 2 -19.90 43.78 -10.40
N GLY A 3 -18.82 44.51 -10.69
CA GLY A 3 -17.66 43.98 -11.44
C GLY A 3 -16.68 43.17 -10.58
N LEU A 4 -16.69 43.35 -9.25
CA LEU A 4 -15.79 42.63 -8.34
C LEU A 4 -16.26 41.19 -8.09
N LEU A 5 -17.59 40.95 -8.10
CA LEU A 5 -18.17 39.63 -7.94
C LEU A 5 -17.91 38.75 -9.17
N ASN A 6 -18.04 39.30 -10.38
CA ASN A 6 -17.77 38.55 -11.62
C ASN A 6 -16.29 38.17 -11.80
N GLY A 7 -15.36 39.04 -11.36
CA GLY A 7 -13.93 38.73 -11.40
C GLY A 7 -13.53 37.61 -10.45
N GLN A 8 -14.16 37.55 -9.27
CA GLN A 8 -13.92 36.49 -8.28
C GLN A 8 -14.54 35.16 -8.69
N VAL A 9 -15.71 35.17 -9.33
CA VAL A 9 -16.34 33.95 -9.87
C VAL A 9 -15.52 33.35 -11.00
N ASN A 10 -14.98 34.18 -11.90
CA ASN A 10 -14.07 33.69 -12.95
C ASN A 10 -12.75 33.14 -12.36
N ALA A 11 -12.19 33.78 -11.33
CA ALA A 11 -11.00 33.28 -10.65
C ALA A 11 -11.24 31.94 -9.92
N ALA A 12 -12.41 31.78 -9.31
CA ALA A 12 -12.82 30.54 -8.65
C ALA A 12 -13.04 29.39 -9.67
N LEU A 13 -13.61 29.68 -10.84
CA LEU A 13 -13.79 28.72 -11.94
C LEU A 13 -12.46 28.28 -12.58
N LEU A 14 -11.44 29.14 -12.57
CA LEU A 14 -10.07 28.81 -13.01
C LEU A 14 -9.32 27.98 -11.97
N GLN A 15 -9.55 28.23 -10.68
CA GLN A 15 -8.97 27.43 -9.59
C GLN A 15 -9.60 26.04 -9.47
N SER A 16 -10.90 25.90 -9.74
CA SER A 16 -11.57 24.60 -9.74
C SER A 16 -11.18 23.71 -10.93
N GLN A 17 -10.68 24.29 -12.02
CA GLN A 17 -10.12 23.56 -13.16
C GLN A 17 -8.66 23.10 -12.92
N ALA A 18 -7.95 23.71 -11.96
CA ALA A 18 -6.58 23.36 -11.59
C ALA A 18 -6.49 22.32 -10.47
N GLN A 19 -7.63 21.91 -9.91
CA GLN A 19 -7.69 20.87 -8.90
C GLN A 19 -7.78 19.51 -9.58
N GLU A 20 -6.66 19.11 -10.20
CA GLU A 20 -6.41 17.71 -10.56
C GLU A 20 -6.75 16.86 -9.32
N GLY A 21 -7.58 15.83 -9.52
CA GLY A 21 -7.96 14.91 -8.45
C GLY A 21 -6.74 14.29 -7.76
N PRO A 22 -6.95 13.52 -6.67
CA PRO A 22 -5.85 12.84 -5.98
C PRO A 22 -4.95 12.15 -7.00
N ARG A 23 -3.69 12.60 -7.11
CA ARG A 23 -2.70 11.94 -7.95
C ARG A 23 -2.45 10.58 -7.34
N VAL A 24 -3.18 9.58 -7.79
CA VAL A 24 -2.84 8.18 -7.54
C VAL A 24 -1.47 8.02 -8.19
N ASN A 25 -0.45 7.69 -7.41
CA ASN A 25 0.87 7.41 -7.97
C ASN A 25 0.72 6.30 -8.99
N ARG A 26 0.84 6.65 -10.27
CA ARG A 26 0.73 5.72 -11.38
C ARG A 26 1.92 4.77 -11.27
N VAL A 27 1.65 3.49 -11.40
CA VAL A 27 2.69 2.47 -11.45
C VAL A 27 3.10 2.35 -12.91
N GLU A 28 4.26 2.90 -13.23
CA GLU A 28 4.68 3.12 -14.62
C GLU A 28 5.29 1.86 -15.27
N THR A 29 5.74 0.90 -14.45
CA THR A 29 6.44 -0.29 -14.93
C THR A 29 5.97 -1.55 -14.23
N ALA A 30 6.09 -2.70 -14.91
CA ALA A 30 5.84 -4.00 -14.31
C ALA A 30 6.74 -4.27 -13.08
N GLU A 31 7.95 -3.73 -13.06
CA GLU A 31 8.87 -3.81 -11.92
C GLU A 31 8.30 -3.07 -10.70
N GLN A 32 7.82 -1.83 -10.88
CA GLN A 32 7.17 -1.08 -9.81
C GLN A 32 5.88 -1.78 -9.34
N ALA A 33 5.11 -2.37 -10.26
CA ALA A 33 3.90 -3.12 -9.92
C ALA A 33 4.21 -4.33 -9.06
N ARG A 34 5.27 -5.06 -9.41
CA ARG A 34 5.76 -6.19 -8.62
C ARG A 34 6.27 -5.73 -7.26
N GLN A 35 7.03 -4.63 -7.20
CA GLN A 35 7.52 -4.09 -5.92
C GLN A 35 6.37 -3.72 -4.97
N VAL A 36 5.35 -3.03 -5.46
CA VAL A 36 4.15 -2.71 -4.67
C VAL A 36 3.41 -3.99 -4.25
N GLY A 37 3.37 -4.99 -5.14
CA GLY A 37 2.86 -6.34 -4.85
C GLY A 37 3.62 -7.03 -3.72
N GLU A 38 4.95 -7.02 -3.76
CA GLU A 38 5.83 -7.61 -2.74
C GLU A 38 5.66 -6.91 -1.39
N GLU A 39 5.54 -5.58 -1.38
CA GLU A 39 5.30 -4.78 -0.17
C GLU A 39 3.94 -5.11 0.46
N PHE A 40 2.90 -5.25 -0.37
CA PHE A 40 1.57 -5.66 0.09
C PHE A 40 1.57 -7.09 0.64
N GLU A 41 2.17 -8.03 -0.08
CA GLU A 41 2.27 -9.43 0.34
C GLU A 41 3.07 -9.56 1.65
N ALA A 42 4.11 -8.76 1.85
CA ALA A 42 4.85 -8.73 3.11
C ALA A 42 3.96 -8.31 4.30
N VAL A 43 3.11 -7.29 4.14
CA VAL A 43 2.16 -6.89 5.21
C VAL A 43 1.17 -8.03 5.49
N PHE A 44 0.65 -8.66 4.45
CA PHE A 44 -0.27 -9.79 4.59
C PHE A 44 0.38 -10.98 5.31
N LEU A 45 1.59 -11.38 4.91
CA LEU A 45 2.34 -12.46 5.53
C LEU A 45 2.69 -12.14 6.98
N ALA A 46 3.02 -10.89 7.31
CA ALA A 46 3.27 -10.48 8.70
C ALA A 46 2.03 -10.72 9.57
N GLN A 47 0.84 -10.34 9.09
CA GLN A 47 -0.42 -10.59 9.79
C GLN A 47 -0.73 -12.09 9.95
N MET A 48 -0.44 -12.90 8.92
CA MET A 48 -0.59 -14.35 9.02
C MET A 48 0.37 -14.95 10.06
N LEU A 49 1.63 -14.52 10.07
CA LEU A 49 2.63 -14.96 11.03
C LEU A 49 2.26 -14.58 12.46
N GLU A 50 1.71 -13.38 12.66
CA GLU A 50 1.17 -12.96 13.95
C GLU A 50 0.05 -13.91 14.43
N HIS A 51 -0.87 -14.29 13.55
CA HIS A 51 -1.96 -15.21 13.89
C HIS A 51 -1.45 -16.62 14.19
N MET A 52 -0.48 -17.13 13.42
CA MET A 52 0.11 -18.46 13.64
C MET A 52 0.96 -18.54 14.91
N MET A 53 1.73 -17.49 15.23
CA MET A 53 2.59 -17.46 16.41
C MET A 53 1.88 -17.01 17.69
N GLY A 54 0.72 -16.36 17.56
CA GLY A 54 -0.05 -15.80 18.67
C GLY A 54 -0.51 -16.83 19.72
N GLU A 55 -0.75 -18.09 19.31
CA GLU A 55 -1.13 -19.18 20.24
C GLU A 55 0.07 -20.01 20.76
N SER A 56 1.24 -19.93 20.11
CA SER A 56 2.26 -20.99 20.22
C SER A 56 3.39 -20.74 21.22
N THR A 57 3.49 -19.55 21.83
CA THR A 57 4.70 -19.17 22.62
C THR A 57 4.37 -18.53 23.96
N GLU A 58 3.67 -19.27 24.81
CA GLU A 58 3.80 -19.15 26.27
C GLU A 58 5.04 -19.93 26.72
N ASP A 59 6.24 -19.52 26.29
CA ASP A 59 7.48 -20.07 26.84
C ASP A 59 8.22 -18.98 27.60
N SER A 60 8.55 -19.30 28.86
CA SER A 60 8.91 -18.41 29.97
C SER A 60 10.11 -17.49 29.73
N MET A 61 10.82 -17.65 28.61
CA MET A 61 12.06 -16.93 28.30
C MET A 61 11.84 -15.59 27.59
N PHE A 62 10.68 -15.41 26.96
CA PHE A 62 10.34 -14.19 26.23
C PHE A 62 9.18 -13.42 26.86
N SER A 63 8.57 -13.88 27.96
CA SER A 63 7.43 -13.21 28.60
C SER A 63 7.82 -11.91 29.31
N GLY A 64 7.79 -10.78 28.58
CA GLY A 64 8.08 -9.46 29.13
C GLY A 64 7.46 -8.34 28.30
N ALA A 65 7.36 -7.14 28.87
CA ALA A 65 6.65 -5.98 28.27
C ALA A 65 7.12 -5.58 26.85
N GLY A 66 8.31 -6.02 26.41
CA GLY A 66 8.85 -5.78 25.06
C GLY A 66 8.66 -6.93 24.06
N GLN A 67 8.11 -8.07 24.49
CA GLN A 67 8.00 -9.27 23.66
C GLN A 67 7.16 -9.05 22.41
N GLY A 68 5.99 -8.42 22.57
CA GLY A 68 5.07 -8.18 21.46
C GLY A 68 5.70 -7.30 20.38
N ALA A 69 6.37 -6.21 20.78
CA ALA A 69 7.04 -5.30 19.85
C ALA A 69 8.20 -5.97 19.09
N TRP A 70 9.04 -6.73 19.80
CA TRP A 70 10.15 -7.46 19.16
C TRP A 70 9.64 -8.57 18.23
N LYS A 71 8.61 -9.32 18.65
CA LYS A 71 7.97 -10.34 17.80
C LYS A 71 7.35 -9.73 16.55
N GLY A 72 6.65 -8.61 16.68
CA GLY A 72 6.08 -7.88 15.54
C GLY A 72 7.16 -7.50 14.51
N MET A 73 8.23 -6.84 14.98
CA MET A 73 9.36 -6.49 14.12
C MET A 73 10.02 -7.72 13.47
N LEU A 74 10.16 -8.83 14.20
CA LEU A 74 10.71 -10.07 13.66
C LEU A 74 9.80 -10.68 12.60
N ASN A 75 8.49 -10.68 12.83
CA ASN A 75 7.49 -11.18 11.88
C ASN A 75 7.48 -10.34 10.61
N GLU A 76 7.57 -9.00 10.72
CA GLU A 76 7.71 -8.10 9.58
C GLU A 76 8.93 -8.42 8.73
N GLU A 77 10.11 -8.65 9.34
CA GLU A 77 11.32 -8.99 8.61
C GLU A 77 11.24 -10.36 7.94
N TYR A 78 10.68 -11.37 8.63
CA TYR A 78 10.42 -12.66 8.00
C TYR A 78 9.46 -12.54 6.82
N ALA A 79 8.39 -11.78 6.97
CA ALA A 79 7.42 -11.57 5.91
C ALA A 79 8.03 -10.88 4.68
N LYS A 80 8.89 -9.87 4.87
CA LYS A 80 9.63 -9.23 3.76
C LYS A 80 10.54 -10.20 3.02
N VAL A 81 11.28 -11.04 3.76
CA VAL A 81 12.16 -12.06 3.15
C VAL A 81 11.33 -13.10 2.40
N MET A 82 10.20 -13.54 2.96
CA MET A 82 9.29 -14.49 2.32
C MET A 82 8.70 -13.92 1.02
N ALA A 83 8.12 -12.72 1.06
CA ALA A 83 7.56 -12.05 -0.11
C ALA A 83 8.61 -11.89 -1.23
N LYS A 84 9.81 -11.42 -0.89
CA LYS A 84 10.93 -11.28 -1.85
C LYS A 84 11.40 -12.62 -2.43
N ALA A 85 11.28 -13.72 -1.69
CA ALA A 85 11.61 -15.05 -2.16
C ALA A 85 10.52 -15.69 -3.05
N GLY A 86 9.42 -14.96 -3.30
CA GLY A 86 8.27 -15.41 -4.11
C GLY A 86 6.99 -15.63 -3.31
N GLY A 87 7.06 -15.55 -1.98
CA GLY A 87 5.91 -15.52 -1.09
C GLY A 87 4.90 -16.64 -1.34
N ILE A 88 3.63 -16.25 -1.45
CA ILE A 88 2.51 -17.12 -1.80
C ILE A 88 1.95 -16.81 -3.20
N GLY A 89 2.57 -15.89 -3.93
CA GLY A 89 2.19 -15.46 -5.29
C GLY A 89 1.20 -14.30 -5.33
N LEU A 90 0.84 -13.70 -4.19
CA LEU A 90 -0.12 -12.60 -4.12
C LEU A 90 0.43 -11.33 -4.76
N ALA A 91 1.75 -11.12 -4.66
CA ALA A 91 2.44 -9.99 -5.28
C ALA A 91 2.24 -9.95 -6.81
N ASP A 92 2.37 -11.11 -7.46
CA ASP A 92 2.22 -11.23 -8.92
C ASP A 92 0.77 -11.01 -9.36
N ASP A 93 -0.20 -11.53 -8.60
CA ASP A 93 -1.62 -11.35 -8.86
C ASP A 93 -2.00 -9.87 -8.75
N LEU A 94 -1.55 -9.20 -7.69
CA LEU A 94 -1.80 -7.78 -7.48
C LEU A 94 -1.13 -6.91 -8.55
N ALA A 95 0.12 -7.21 -8.91
CA ALA A 95 0.84 -6.49 -9.96
C ALA A 95 0.07 -6.51 -11.30
N ARG A 96 -0.47 -7.68 -11.68
CA ARG A 96 -1.30 -7.82 -12.90
C ARG A 96 -2.61 -7.04 -12.80
N GLU A 97 -3.24 -7.03 -11.63
CA GLU A 97 -4.47 -6.30 -11.37
C GLU A 97 -4.27 -4.79 -11.47
N VAL A 98 -3.23 -4.28 -10.84
CA VAL A 98 -2.87 -2.85 -10.80
C VAL A 98 -2.55 -2.33 -12.20
N MET A 99 -1.80 -3.09 -13.00
CA MET A 99 -1.54 -2.72 -14.39
C MET A 99 -2.82 -2.70 -15.23
N ARG A 100 -3.69 -3.72 -15.08
CA ARG A 100 -4.96 -3.78 -15.81
C ARG A 100 -5.89 -2.60 -15.49
N TYR A 101 -6.00 -2.22 -14.22
CA TYR A 101 -6.82 -1.07 -13.84
C TYR A 101 -6.31 0.25 -14.41
N GLN A 102 -5.00 0.38 -14.60
CA GLN A 102 -4.40 1.57 -15.19
C GLN A 102 -4.64 1.64 -16.69
N ASP A 103 -4.50 0.52 -17.42
CA ASP A 103 -4.81 0.47 -18.85
C ASP A 103 -6.27 0.88 -19.14
N ILE A 104 -7.22 0.38 -18.35
CA ILE A 104 -8.66 0.71 -18.50
C ILE A 104 -8.95 2.20 -18.22
N GLY A 105 -8.09 2.86 -17.45
CA GLY A 105 -8.20 4.30 -17.15
C GLY A 105 -7.66 5.22 -18.24
N GLU A 106 -6.87 4.71 -19.20
CA GLU A 106 -6.31 5.49 -20.31
C GLU A 106 -7.19 5.49 -21.56
N ASP A 107 -8.07 4.50 -21.71
CA ASP A 107 -8.99 4.35 -22.85
C ASP A 107 -10.30 5.18 -22.73
N GLN A 108 -10.35 6.17 -21.83
CA GLN A 108 -11.50 7.08 -21.61
C GLN A 108 -11.09 8.55 -21.71
#